data_AF-A0A4Q3JAD6-F1
#
_entry.id   AF-A0A4Q3JAD6-F1
#
_cell.length_a   1.000
_cell.length_b   1.000
_cell.length_c   1.000
_cell.angle_alpha   90.00
_cell.angle_beta   90.00
_cell.angle_gamma   90.00
#
_symmetry.space_group_name_H-M   'P 1'
#
loop_
_entity.id
_entity.type
_entity.pdbx_description
1 polymer ?
#
loop_
_entity_poly.entity_id
_entity_poly.type
_entity_poly.pdbx_seq_one_letter_code
_entity_poly.pdbx_strand_id
1 'polypeptide(L)'
;MASPRPVSDALAALVAKGALTCDSLQQAAAATLDRVAADLVEKPRGILDSLFGKPPRAARGAYLVGQVGRGKTMLMDLFFET
;
A
#
# COMPACT_ATOMS: atom_id res chain seq x y z
N MET A 1 -12.38 -11.63 -7.41
CA MET A 1 -11.07 -11.23 -6.85
C MET A 1 -11.38 -10.31 -5.69
N ALA A 2 -10.97 -10.65 -4.46
CA ALA A 2 -11.20 -9.78 -3.32
C ALA A 2 -10.51 -8.44 -3.58
N SER A 3 -11.19 -7.33 -3.31
CA SER A 3 -10.54 -6.01 -3.37
C SER A 3 -9.31 -6.02 -2.48
N PRO A 4 -8.16 -5.50 -2.95
CA PRO A 4 -6.96 -5.48 -2.15
C PRO A 4 -7.24 -4.70 -0.87
N ARG A 5 -6.85 -5.27 0.27
CA ARG A 5 -7.04 -4.61 1.55
C ARG A 5 -6.04 -3.45 1.65
N PRO A 6 -6.34 -2.33 2.30
CA PRO A 6 -5.29 -1.38 2.64
C PRO A 6 -4.30 -1.98 3.65
N VAL A 7 -3.02 -1.67 3.50
CA VAL A 7 -1.96 -1.98 4.47
C VAL A 7 -2.27 -1.31 5.80
N SER A 8 -2.80 -0.09 5.78
CA SER A 8 -3.21 0.61 7.00
C SER A 8 -4.29 -0.14 7.78
N ASP A 9 -5.26 -0.74 7.08
CA ASP A 9 -6.31 -1.55 7.69
C ASP A 9 -5.75 -2.85 8.28
N ALA A 10 -4.84 -3.51 7.56
CA ALA A 10 -4.17 -4.72 8.06
C ALA A 10 -3.34 -4.42 9.32
N LEU A 11 -2.60 -3.31 9.32
CA LEU A 11 -1.85 -2.83 10.48
C LEU A 11 -2.78 -2.50 11.66
N ALA A 12 -3.88 -1.78 11.41
CA ALA A 12 -4.87 -1.42 12.43
C ALA A 12 -5.50 -2.67 13.05
N ALA A 13 -5.78 -3.71 12.25
CA ALA A 13 -6.30 -4.97 12.74
C ALA A 13 -5.30 -5.70 13.67
N LEU A 14 -3.99 -5.64 13.39
CA LEU A 14 -2.97 -6.20 14.27
C LEU A 14 -2.87 -5.44 15.61
N VAL A 15 -2.97 -4.10 15.56
CA VAL A 15 -3.03 -3.26 16.76
C VAL A 15 -4.28 -3.55 17.59
N ALA A 16 -5.45 -3.64 16.94
CA ALA A 16 -6.71 -3.95 17.62
C ALA A 16 -6.70 -5.34 18.29
N LYS A 17 -5.96 -6.30 17.73
CA LYS A 17 -5.74 -7.63 18.32
C LYS A 17 -4.67 -7.65 19.43
N GLY A 18 -4.01 -6.53 19.71
CA GLY A 18 -2.93 -6.45 20.68
C GLY A 18 -1.61 -7.10 20.22
N ALA A 19 -1.50 -7.51 18.96
CA ALA A 19 -0.28 -8.10 18.41
C ALA A 19 0.81 -7.06 18.17
N LEU A 20 0.41 -5.80 17.95
CA LEU A 20 1.30 -4.66 17.79
C LEU A 20 0.87 -3.52 18.68
N THR A 21 1.83 -2.69 19.09
CA THR A 21 1.52 -1.39 19.71
C THR A 21 1.30 -0.35 18.63
N CYS A 22 0.40 0.60 18.89
CA CYS A 22 0.18 1.74 18.01
C CYS A 22 1.47 2.54 17.81
N ASP A 23 1.96 2.64 16.57
CA ASP A 23 3.12 3.43 16.17
C ASP A 23 2.76 4.37 15.01
N SER A 24 2.79 5.67 15.26
CA SER A 24 2.50 6.71 14.26
C SER A 24 3.39 6.65 13.02
N LEU A 25 4.64 6.21 13.14
CA LEU A 25 5.56 6.09 12.01
C LEU A 25 5.17 4.90 11.13
N GLN A 26 4.74 3.79 11.75
CA GLN A 26 4.22 2.65 11.00
C GLN A 26 2.92 2.98 10.28
N GLN A 27 2.03 3.78 10.90
CA GLN A 27 0.81 4.25 10.25
C GLN A 27 1.10 5.13 9.02
N ALA A 28 2.02 6.08 9.16
CA ALA A 28 2.41 6.95 8.04
C ALA A 28 3.06 6.14 6.89
N ALA A 29 3.89 5.15 7.24
CA ALA A 29 4.46 4.21 6.29
C ALA A 29 3.37 3.38 5.58
N ALA A 30 2.42 2.81 6.33
CA ALA A 30 1.31 2.03 5.78
C ALA A 30 0.44 2.87 4.82
N ALA A 31 0.10 4.11 5.19
CA ALA A 31 -0.63 5.02 4.31
C ALA A 31 0.13 5.35 3.01
N THR A 32 1.47 5.43 3.08
CA THR A 32 2.30 5.60 1.89
C THR A 32 2.24 4.38 0.98
N LEU A 33 2.16 3.18 1.56
CA LEU A 33 2.04 1.93 0.83
C LEU A 33 0.64 1.74 0.24
N ASP A 34 -0.41 2.17 0.93
CA ASP A 34 -1.78 2.18 0.38
C ASP A 34 -1.83 2.99 -0.92
N ARG A 35 -1.18 4.17 -0.93
CA ARG A 35 -1.04 4.97 -2.16
C ARG A 35 -0.30 4.20 -3.25
N VAL A 36 0.82 3.53 -2.93
CA VAL A 36 1.57 2.72 -3.92
C VAL A 36 0.69 1.61 -4.47
N ALA A 37 -0.05 0.89 -3.63
CA ALA A 37 -0.98 -0.16 -4.04
C ALA A 37 -2.04 0.41 -4.99
N ALA A 38 -2.66 1.53 -4.61
CA ALA A 38 -3.66 2.19 -5.44
C ALA A 38 -3.11 2.67 -6.79
N ASP A 39 -1.87 3.16 -6.83
CA ASP A 39 -1.18 3.56 -8.06
C ASP A 39 -0.84 2.36 -8.96
N LEU A 40 -0.65 1.16 -8.38
CA LEU A 40 -0.33 -0.08 -9.10
C LEU A 40 -1.56 -0.76 -9.70
N VAL A 41 -2.76 -0.52 -9.15
CA VAL A 41 -4.00 -1.09 -9.71
C VAL A 41 -4.25 -0.50 -11.10
N GLU A 42 -4.17 -1.34 -12.14
CA GLU A 42 -4.53 -0.94 -13.49
C GLU A 42 -6.00 -0.55 -13.56
N LYS A 43 -6.27 0.69 -13.99
CA LYS A 43 -7.63 1.10 -14.32
C LYS A 43 -8.00 0.52 -15.70
N PRO A 44 -9.15 -0.15 -15.84
CA PRO A 44 -9.60 -0.61 -17.15
C PRO A 44 -9.74 0.59 -18.09
N ARG A 45 -9.07 0.53 -19.24
CA ARG A 45 -9.16 1.58 -20.27
C ARG A 45 -10.45 1.42 -21.05
N GLY A 46 -11.17 2.51 -21.25
CA GLY A 46 -12.30 2.53 -22.18
C GLY A 46 -11.85 2.45 -23.64
N ILE A 47 -12.79 2.14 -24.54
CA ILE A 47 -12.53 2.06 -26.00
C ILE A 47 -12.01 3.42 -26.54
N LEU A 48 -12.52 4.53 -26.00
CA LEU A 48 -12.08 5.88 -26.36
C LEU A 48 -10.67 6.22 -25.83
N ASP A 49 -10.29 5.71 -24.66
CA ASP A 49 -8.94 5.87 -24.10
C ASP A 49 -7.89 5.13 -24.93
N SER A 50 -8.28 4.07 -25.65
CA SER A 50 -7.37 3.36 -26.56
C SER A 50 -7.07 4.15 -27.85
N LEU A 51 -7.95 5.04 -28.28
CA LEU A 51 -7.81 5.79 -29.53
C LEU A 51 -7.19 7.18 -29.34
N PHE A 52 -7.44 7.82 -28.19
CA PHE A 52 -6.98 9.19 -27.91
C PHE A 52 -6.31 9.36 -26.54
N GLY A 53 -6.19 8.28 -25.75
CA GLY A 53 -5.67 8.35 -24.39
C GLY A 53 -4.15 8.45 -24.31
N LYS A 54 -3.67 9.19 -23.31
CA LYS A 54 -2.25 9.24 -22.95
C LYS A 54 -1.81 7.90 -22.34
N PRO A 55 -0.54 7.50 -22.50
CA PRO A 55 0.01 6.33 -21.82
C PRO A 55 -0.17 6.44 -20.30
N PRO A 56 -0.32 5.31 -19.60
CA PRO A 56 -0.62 5.32 -18.18
C PRO A 56 0.61 5.83 -17.43
N ARG A 57 0.40 6.70 -16.44
CA ARG A 57 1.51 7.18 -15.63
C ARG A 57 2.02 6.01 -14.78
N ALA A 58 3.30 5.68 -14.93
CA ALA A 58 3.93 4.62 -14.13
C ALA A 58 3.78 4.94 -12.63
N ALA A 59 3.41 3.93 -11.85
CA ALA A 59 3.30 4.03 -10.40
C ALA A 59 4.64 4.44 -9.80
N ARG A 60 4.64 5.43 -8.89
CA ARG A 60 5.83 5.82 -8.15
C ARG A 60 5.92 4.99 -6.87
N GLY A 61 6.98 4.20 -6.76
CA GLY A 61 7.30 3.45 -5.56
C GLY A 61 7.63 4.34 -4.35
N ALA A 62 7.84 3.70 -3.21
CA ALA A 62 8.29 4.33 -1.97
C ALA A 62 9.51 3.58 -1.41
N TYR A 63 10.39 4.31 -0.73
CA TYR A 63 11.54 3.71 -0.04
C TYR A 63 11.34 3.81 1.47
N LEU A 64 11.26 2.66 2.13
CA LEU A 64 11.09 2.58 3.58
C LEU A 64 12.45 2.65 4.28
N VAL A 65 12.71 3.77 4.94
CA VAL A 65 13.92 4.00 5.73
C VAL A 65 13.56 4.16 7.21
N GLY A 66 14.39 3.60 8.09
CA GLY A 66 14.19 3.70 9.53
C GLY A 66 15.09 2.74 10.30
N GLN A 67 15.16 2.95 11.61
CA GLN A 67 15.97 2.13 12.52
C GLN A 67 15.65 0.62 12.43
N VAL A 68 16.62 -0.21 12.81
CA VAL A 68 16.44 -1.67 12.92
C VAL A 68 15.33 -1.97 13.95
N GLY A 69 14.53 -3.01 13.71
CA GLY A 69 13.45 -3.41 14.62
C GLY A 69 12.15 -2.62 14.51
N ARG A 70 12.05 -1.62 13.63
CA ARG A 70 10.82 -0.80 13.44
C ARG A 70 9.73 -1.42 12.57
N GLY A 71 9.84 -2.72 12.24
CA GLY A 71 8.80 -3.44 11.50
C GLY A 71 8.71 -3.13 10.00
N LYS A 72 9.78 -2.63 9.37
CA LYS A 72 9.80 -2.34 7.91
C LYS A 72 9.49 -3.59 7.07
N THR A 73 10.11 -4.73 7.39
CA THR A 73 9.86 -6.00 6.70
C THR A 73 8.41 -6.44 6.88
N MET A 74 7.90 -6.41 8.11
CA MET A 74 6.49 -6.71 8.39
C MET A 74 5.52 -5.82 7.58
N LEU A 75 5.81 -4.52 7.45
CA LEU A 75 4.99 -3.64 6.59
C LEU A 75 5.05 -4.03 5.12
N MET A 76 6.17 -4.57 4.64
CA MET A 76 6.28 -5.11 3.27
C MET A 76 5.54 -6.44 3.11
N ASP A 77 5.56 -7.29 4.14
CA ASP A 77 4.79 -8.53 4.16
C ASP A 77 3.30 -8.21 4.10
N LEU A 78 2.83 -7.27 4.93
CA LEU A 78 1.45 -6.78 4.87
C LEU A 78 1.11 -6.22 3.49
N PHE A 79 1.95 -5.37 2.91
CA PHE A 79 1.73 -4.82 1.56
C PHE A 79 1.61 -5.89 0.46
N PHE A 80 2.30 -7.01 0.60
CA PHE A 80 2.22 -8.10 -0.36
C PHE A 80 0.98 -9.00 -0.16
N GLU A 81 0.56 -9.19 1.10
CA GLU A 81 -0.61 -10.01 1.45
C GLU A 81 -1.95 -9.33 1.20
N THR A 82 -1.94 -7.99 1.07
CA THR A 82 -3.14 -7.16 0.96
C THR A 82 -3.47 -6.78 -0.47
#